data_AF-A0A4D4M933-F1
#
_entry.id   AF-A0A4D4M933-F1
#
_cell.length_a   1.000
_cell.length_b   1.000
_cell.length_c   1.000
_cell.angle_alpha   90.00
_cell.angle_beta   90.00
_cell.angle_gamma   90.00
#
_symmetry.space_group_name_H-M   'P 1'
#
loop_
_entity.id
_entity.type
_entity.pdbx_description
1 polymer ?
#
loop_
_entity_poly.entity_id
_entity_poly.type
_entity_poly.pdbx_seq_one_letter_code
_entity_poly.pdbx_strand_id
1 'polypeptide(L)'
;MGRRGGVPRTGAAGRRCRRQPGPSPCTGCGRRTIGATPAQTALAWLLTRGDDIAPIPGTRRVTRVEENTAADGVELSAAQLDRLNNLTPAAGERRDEANMASVDR
;
A
#
# COMPACT_ATOMS: atom_id res chain seq x y z
N MET A 1 23.51 29.54 14.97
CA MET A 1 22.43 29.99 14.06
C MET A 1 22.49 29.17 12.75
N GLY A 2 22.13 27.88 12.80
CA GLY A 2 22.26 26.96 11.66
C GLY A 2 20.93 26.78 10.93
N ARG A 3 20.87 27.18 9.66
CA ARG A 3 19.65 27.08 8.83
C ARG A 3 19.39 25.60 8.50
N ARG A 4 18.25 25.06 8.93
CA ARG A 4 17.76 23.74 8.51
C ARG A 4 17.47 23.79 7.00
N GLY A 5 18.26 23.05 6.21
CA GLY A 5 18.04 22.88 4.78
C GLY A 5 16.69 22.19 4.53
N GLY A 6 15.70 22.96 4.08
CA GLY A 6 14.42 22.41 3.65
C GLY A 6 14.57 21.81 2.26
N VAL A 7 14.35 20.50 2.14
CA VAL A 7 14.19 19.84 0.83
C VAL A 7 13.04 20.54 0.08
N PRO A 8 13.25 21.04 -1.15
CA PRO A 8 12.20 21.71 -1.90
C PRO A 8 11.09 20.71 -2.23
N ARG A 9 9.87 21.02 -1.80
CA ARG A 9 8.69 20.21 -2.13
C ARG A 9 8.38 20.41 -3.62
N THR A 10 8.79 19.44 -4.43
CA THR A 10 8.49 19.37 -5.86
C THR A 10 6.98 19.44 -6.12
N GLY A 11 6.59 20.34 -7.05
CA GLY A 11 5.48 20.16 -8.00
C GLY A 11 4.04 20.17 -7.45
N ALA A 12 3.23 21.11 -7.93
CA ALA A 12 1.83 21.31 -7.55
C ALA A 12 0.81 20.22 -7.98
N ALA A 13 1.23 19.15 -8.67
CA ALA A 13 0.32 18.16 -9.25
C ALA A 13 -0.04 16.97 -8.32
N GLY A 14 0.65 16.76 -7.20
CA GLY A 14 0.49 15.56 -6.34
C GLY A 14 -0.22 15.77 -5.00
N ARG A 15 -0.86 16.92 -4.76
CA ARG A 15 -1.28 17.35 -3.41
C ARG A 15 -2.64 16.82 -2.91
N ARG A 16 -3.31 15.89 -3.59
CA ARG A 16 -4.67 15.46 -3.21
C ARG A 16 -4.79 14.19 -2.35
N CYS A 17 -3.69 13.54 -1.94
CA CYS A 17 -3.79 12.27 -1.21
C CYS A 17 -3.10 12.22 0.16
N ARG A 18 -2.64 13.35 0.74
CA ARG A 18 -1.87 13.29 2.01
C ARG A 18 -2.66 13.51 3.30
N ARG A 19 -3.96 13.80 3.25
CA ARG A 19 -4.80 13.90 4.45
C ARG A 19 -6.24 13.52 4.16
N GLN A 20 -6.62 12.29 4.46
CA GLN A 20 -8.02 11.99 4.80
C GLN A 20 -8.08 11.07 6.02
N PRO A 21 -8.82 11.45 7.08
CA PRO A 21 -9.28 10.55 8.13
C PRO A 21 -10.60 9.89 7.67
N GLY A 22 -10.69 8.57 7.73
CA GLY A 22 -11.92 7.82 7.42
C GLY A 22 -11.85 6.93 6.17
N PRO A 23 -12.89 6.11 5.93
CA PRO A 23 -12.96 5.16 4.82
C PRO A 23 -13.36 5.89 3.52
N SER A 24 -12.50 6.78 3.04
CA SER A 24 -12.70 7.39 1.73
C SER A 24 -12.02 6.53 0.65
N PRO A 25 -12.77 5.94 -0.31
CA PRO A 25 -12.14 5.35 -1.47
C PRO A 25 -11.43 6.47 -2.23
N CYS A 26 -10.16 6.27 -2.57
CA CYS A 26 -9.51 7.11 -3.58
C CYS A 26 -10.22 6.80 -4.90
N THR A 27 -11.26 7.58 -5.24
CA THR A 27 -12.06 7.49 -6.48
C THR A 27 -11.27 8.01 -7.69
N GLY A 28 -9.99 7.67 -7.80
CA GLY A 28 -9.11 8.15 -8.84
C GLY A 28 -8.17 7.03 -9.26
N CYS A 29 -8.55 6.33 -10.32
CA CYS A 29 -7.83 5.25 -11.01
C CYS A 29 -7.93 3.85 -10.34
N GLY A 30 -8.67 2.96 -11.01
CA GLY A 30 -8.60 1.51 -10.78
C GLY A 30 -9.96 0.86 -10.52
N ARG A 31 -10.58 0.35 -11.58
CA ARG A 31 -11.79 -0.49 -11.55
C ARG A 31 -11.76 -1.48 -10.38
N ARG A 32 -12.69 -1.35 -9.42
CA ARG A 32 -12.86 -2.28 -8.31
C ARG A 32 -13.53 -3.56 -8.82
N THR A 33 -12.75 -4.45 -9.44
CA THR A 33 -13.22 -5.76 -9.94
C THR A 33 -13.32 -6.81 -8.83
N ILE A 34 -12.68 -6.53 -7.70
CA ILE A 34 -12.64 -7.37 -6.50
C ILE A 34 -13.39 -6.55 -5.47
N GLY A 35 -14.48 -7.09 -4.90
CA GLY A 35 -15.41 -6.40 -3.99
C GLY A 35 -14.82 -5.96 -2.64
N ALA A 36 -13.51 -5.74 -2.56
CA ALA A 36 -12.74 -5.42 -1.37
C ALA A 36 -12.02 -4.06 -1.51
N THR A 37 -11.41 -3.58 -0.42
CA THR A 37 -10.52 -2.41 -0.49
C THR A 37 -9.18 -2.76 -1.13
N PRO A 38 -8.44 -1.80 -1.72
CA PRO A 38 -7.11 -2.09 -2.27
C PRO A 38 -6.15 -2.69 -1.23
N ALA A 39 -6.26 -2.26 0.03
CA ALA A 39 -5.48 -2.83 1.13
C ALA A 39 -5.86 -4.29 1.38
N GLN A 40 -7.15 -4.59 1.45
CA GLN A 40 -7.64 -5.96 1.61
C GLN A 40 -7.24 -6.85 0.43
N THR A 41 -7.39 -6.39 -0.81
CA THR A 41 -6.98 -7.13 -2.00
C THR A 41 -5.49 -7.48 -1.96
N ALA A 42 -4.64 -6.53 -1.55
CA ALA A 42 -3.20 -6.76 -1.46
C ALA A 42 -2.84 -7.77 -0.35
N LEU A 43 -3.49 -7.67 0.81
CA LEU A 43 -3.29 -8.59 1.93
C LEU A 43 -3.80 -10.00 1.60
N ALA A 44 -4.99 -10.14 1.02
CA ALA A 44 -5.56 -11.41 0.58
C ALA A 44 -4.65 -12.11 -0.44
N TRP A 45 -4.12 -11.36 -1.42
CA TRP A 45 -3.16 -11.90 -2.37
C TRP A 45 -1.87 -12.37 -1.69
N LEU A 46 -1.36 -11.64 -0.71
CA LEU A 46 -0.18 -12.03 0.06
C LEU A 46 -0.39 -13.35 0.82
N LEU A 47 -1.56 -13.51 1.42
CA LEU A 47 -1.94 -14.74 2.13
C LEU A 47 -2.03 -15.95 1.19
N THR A 48 -2.35 -15.76 -0.10
CA THR A 48 -2.33 -16.87 -1.08
C THR A 48 -0.93 -17.36 -1.46
N ARG A 49 0.14 -16.69 -1.03
CA ARG A 49 1.51 -17.04 -1.44
C ARG A 49 2.12 -18.19 -0.63
N GLY A 50 1.57 -18.52 0.53
CA GLY A 50 2.05 -19.59 1.38
C GLY A 50 1.56 -19.43 2.82
N ASP A 51 1.40 -20.56 3.52
CA ASP A 51 0.93 -20.59 4.91
C ASP A 51 1.97 -20.04 5.92
N ASP A 52 3.22 -19.86 5.47
CA ASP A 52 4.33 -19.28 6.22
C ASP A 52 4.42 -17.75 6.09
N ILE A 53 3.49 -17.13 5.36
CA ILE A 53 3.49 -15.69 5.11
C ILE A 53 2.46 -15.00 6.02
N ALA A 54 2.97 -14.23 6.98
CA ALA A 54 2.17 -13.37 7.86
C ALA A 54 2.40 -11.88 7.54
N PRO A 55 1.48 -11.20 6.84
CA PRO A 55 1.59 -9.76 6.58
C PRO A 55 1.57 -8.94 7.88
N ILE A 56 2.48 -7.98 8.02
CA ILE A 56 2.53 -7.04 9.16
C ILE A 56 2.14 -5.63 8.69
N PRO A 57 0.84 -5.35 8.51
CA PRO A 57 0.41 -4.05 8.03
C PRO A 57 0.66 -2.96 9.08
N GLY A 58 1.55 -2.02 8.76
CA GLY A 58 1.82 -0.87 9.61
C GLY A 58 0.67 0.13 9.62
N THR A 59 -0.08 0.20 10.72
CA THR A 59 -1.10 1.23 10.94
C THR A 59 -1.16 1.66 12.41
N ARG A 60 -1.57 2.91 12.63
CA ARG A 60 -1.82 3.50 13.96
C ARG A 60 -3.30 3.78 14.23
N ARG A 61 -4.18 3.41 13.30
CA ARG A 61 -5.63 3.66 13.38
C ARG A 61 -6.37 2.34 13.54
N VAL A 62 -7.22 2.26 14.55
CA VAL A 62 -8.04 1.07 14.85
C VAL A 62 -8.89 0.66 13.65
N THR A 63 -9.57 1.62 13.01
CA THR A 63 -10.38 1.35 11.81
C THR A 63 -9.62 0.71 10.65
N ARG A 64 -8.30 0.92 10.57
CA ARG A 64 -7.45 0.28 9.55
C ARG A 64 -6.96 -1.09 9.98
N VAL A 65 -6.83 -1.35 11.28
CA VAL A 65 -6.60 -2.70 11.77
C VAL A 65 -7.80 -3.56 11.42
N GLU A 66 -9.01 -3.11 11.73
CA GLU A 66 -10.26 -3.80 11.43
C GLU A 66 -10.40 -4.07 9.92
N GLU A 67 -10.20 -3.06 9.08
CA GLU A 67 -10.23 -3.21 7.62
C GLU A 67 -9.22 -4.24 7.11
N ASN A 68 -7.99 -4.19 7.63
CA ASN A 68 -6.91 -5.09 7.20
C ASN A 68 -7.14 -6.54 7.66
N THR A 69 -7.64 -6.75 8.88
CA THR A 69 -7.93 -8.09 9.39
C THR A 69 -9.05 -8.76 8.60
N ALA A 70 -10.03 -7.99 8.12
CA ALA A 70 -11.09 -8.51 7.26
C ALA A 70 -10.61 -8.97 5.86
N ALA A 71 -9.33 -8.76 5.50
CA ALA A 71 -8.76 -9.26 4.25
C ALA A 71 -8.67 -10.79 4.19
N ASP A 72 -8.59 -11.47 5.34
CA ASP A 72 -8.52 -12.93 5.43
C ASP A 72 -9.76 -13.62 4.85
N GLY A 73 -10.93 -12.96 4.92
CA GLY A 73 -12.17 -13.45 4.34
C GLY A 73 -12.35 -13.13 2.84
N VAL A 74 -11.37 -12.53 2.17
CA VAL A 74 -11.48 -12.15 0.76
C VAL A 74 -10.95 -13.27 -0.13
N GLU A 75 -11.86 -13.97 -0.80
CA GLU A 75 -11.51 -14.96 -1.80
C GLU A 75 -11.20 -14.30 -3.16
N LEU A 76 -10.05 -14.67 -3.73
CA LEU A 76 -9.62 -14.22 -5.05
C LEU A 76 -9.78 -15.37 -6.04
N SER A 77 -10.49 -15.12 -7.14
CA SER A 77 -10.59 -16.11 -8.23
C SER A 77 -9.25 -16.27 -8.96
N ALA A 78 -9.06 -17.41 -9.64
CA ALA A 78 -7.84 -17.65 -10.43
C ALA A 78 -7.53 -16.51 -11.41
N ALA A 79 -8.55 -16.00 -12.12
CA ALA A 79 -8.39 -14.88 -13.04
C ALA A 79 -7.97 -13.57 -12.33
N GLN A 80 -8.41 -13.36 -11.09
CA GLN A 80 -8.00 -12.21 -10.29
C GLN A 80 -6.56 -12.38 -9.79
N LEU A 81 -6.19 -13.57 -9.33
CA LEU A 81 -4.82 -13.90 -8.93
C LEU A 81 -3.83 -13.73 -10.09
N ASP A 82 -4.15 -14.27 -11.27
CA ASP A 82 -3.35 -14.11 -12.47
C ASP A 82 -3.15 -12.64 -12.82
N ARG A 83 -4.22 -11.84 -12.72
CA ARG A 83 -4.13 -10.41 -12.96
C ARG A 83 -3.23 -9.70 -11.95
N LEU A 84 -3.33 -10.05 -10.67
CA LEU A 84 -2.52 -9.46 -9.60
C LEU A 84 -1.04 -9.86 -9.70
N ASN A 85 -0.77 -11.10 -10.12
CA ASN A 85 0.59 -11.61 -10.36
C ASN A 85 1.28 -10.93 -11.53
N ASN A 86 0.51 -10.43 -12.51
CA ASN A 86 1.02 -9.79 -13.73
C ASN A 86 0.93 -8.25 -13.70
N LEU A 87 0.78 -7.64 -12.52
CA LEU A 87 0.79 -6.19 -12.40
C LEU A 87 2.17 -5.62 -12.77
N THR A 88 2.17 -4.46 -13.45
CA THR A 88 3.40 -3.72 -13.69
C THR A 88 4.03 -3.33 -12.34
N PRO A 89 5.35 -3.53 -12.15
CA PRO A 89 6.06 -3.06 -10.97
C PRO A 89 5.81 -1.57 -10.72
N ALA A 90 5.75 -1.18 -9.45
CA ALA A 90 5.60 0.22 -9.09
C ALA A 90 6.79 1.04 -9.61
N ALA A 91 6.50 2.23 -10.15
CA ALA A 91 7.53 3.14 -10.61
C ALA A 91 8.18 3.91 -9.45
N GLY A 92 9.51 4.05 -9.49
CA GLY A 92 10.30 4.77 -8.50
C GLY A 92 10.67 3.96 -7.26
N GLU A 93 11.61 4.50 -6.47
CA GLU A 93 12.15 3.81 -5.30
C GLU A 93 11.26 3.99 -4.06
N ARG A 94 11.04 2.88 -3.31
CA ARG A 94 10.35 2.94 -2.01
C ARG A 94 11.24 3.48 -0.88
N ARG A 95 12.54 3.25 -0.98
CA ARG A 95 13.57 3.73 -0.05
C ARG A 95 14.70 4.34 -0.88
N ASP A 96 15.16 5.51 -0.50
CA ASP A 96 16.34 6.12 -1.13
C ASP A 96 17.61 5.36 -0.75
N GLU A 97 18.63 5.51 -1.58
CA GLU A 97 19.89 4.76 -1.48
C GLU A 97 20.59 4.98 -0.13
N ALA A 98 20.51 6.20 0.40
CA ALA A 98 21.04 6.51 1.73
C ALA A 98 20.31 5.76 2.86
N ASN A 99 19.00 5.51 2.74
CA ASN A 99 18.23 4.74 3.72
C ASN A 99 18.48 3.23 3.57
N MET A 100 18.62 2.74 2.33
CA MET A 100 18.99 1.34 2.07
C MET A 100 20.38 1.01 2.63
N ALA A 101 21.37 1.90 2.47
CA ALA A 101 22.73 1.72 3.00
C ALA A 101 22.83 1.65 4.54
N SER A 102 21.74 1.91 5.26
CA SER A 102 21.69 1.86 6.73
C SER A 102 21.11 0.57 7.31
N VAL A 103 20.57 -0.32 6.46
CA VAL A 103 19.92 -1.57 6.89
C VAL A 103 20.95 -2.65 7.26
N ASP A 104 22.09 -2.68 6.58
CA ASP A 104 23.12 -3.74 6.72
C ASP A 104 24.38 -3.27 7.46
N ARG A 105 24.30 -2.17 8.21
CA ARG A 105 25.39 -1.69 9.08
C ARG A 105 25.20 -2.16 10.51
#